data_AF-A0A964KHJ9-F1
#
_entry.id   AF-A0A964KHJ9-F1
#
_cell.length_a   1.000
_cell.length_b   1.000
_cell.length_c   1.000
_cell.angle_alpha   90.00
_cell.angle_beta   90.00
_cell.angle_gamma   90.00
#
_symmetry.space_group_name_H-M   'P 1'
#
loop_
_entity.id
_entity.type
_entity.pdbx_description
1 polymer ?
#
loop_
_entity_poly.entity_id
_entity_poly.type
_entity_poly.pdbx_seq_one_letter_code
_entity_poly.pdbx_strand_id
1 'polypeptide(L)'
;MNPRGERIACMVETVDGARGVYSVFAGSEPQSIDRVDPVEWGPTKPIGPVKQAMFSVIAEMGMTEQIIRITGSEWTARCAIVRRPAFLQAIDGIGCRSG
;
A
#
# COMPACT_ATOMS: atom_id res chain seq x y z
N MET A 1 4.27 -22.59 13.70
CA MET A 1 3.00 -22.05 13.16
C MET A 1 3.28 -20.58 12.86
N ASN A 2 3.36 -20.17 11.60
CA ASN A 2 3.62 -18.76 11.27
C ASN A 2 2.43 -17.91 11.75
N PRO A 3 2.65 -16.70 12.30
CA PRO A 3 1.55 -15.85 12.73
C PRO A 3 0.65 -15.55 11.53
N ARG A 4 -0.55 -16.14 11.52
CA ARG A 4 -1.59 -15.82 10.55
C ARG A 4 -2.34 -14.62 11.11
N GLY A 5 -1.92 -13.39 10.84
CA GLY A 5 -2.75 -12.29 11.38
C GLY A 5 -2.43 -10.88 10.95
N GLU A 6 -1.16 -10.50 10.83
CA GLU A 6 -0.83 -9.09 10.60
C GLU A 6 -0.75 -8.76 9.12
N ARG A 7 -1.80 -8.09 8.62
CA ARG A 7 -1.79 -7.44 7.30
C ARG A 7 -1.97 -5.95 7.44
N ILE A 8 -1.32 -5.19 6.57
CA ILE A 8 -1.58 -3.76 6.42
C ILE A 8 -2.61 -3.63 5.30
N ALA A 9 -3.79 -3.09 5.63
CA ALA A 9 -4.75 -2.66 4.64
C ALA A 9 -4.35 -1.28 4.15
N CYS A 10 -4.15 -1.17 2.84
CA CYS A 10 -3.69 0.03 2.18
C CYS A 10 -4.80 0.54 1.26
N MET A 11 -5.02 1.85 1.27
CA MET A 11 -5.87 2.54 0.33
C MET A 11 -5.08 3.68 -0.30
N VAL A 12 -5.21 3.84 -1.61
CA VAL A 12 -4.62 4.95 -2.37
C VAL A 12 -5.73 5.69 -3.09
N GLU A 13 -5.63 7.01 -3.11
CA GLU A 13 -6.49 7.88 -3.93
C GLU A 13 -5.61 8.70 -4.85
N THR A 14 -5.94 8.73 -6.13
CA THR A 14 -5.24 9.54 -7.15
C THR A 14 -5.90 10.91 -7.32
N VAL A 15 -5.21 11.83 -8.00
CA VAL A 15 -5.71 13.19 -8.24
C VAL A 15 -7.00 13.24 -9.08
N ASP A 16 -7.21 12.24 -9.93
CA ASP A 16 -8.40 12.01 -10.76
C ASP A 16 -9.54 11.32 -10.00
N GLY A 17 -9.36 11.04 -8.71
CA GLY A 17 -10.39 10.46 -7.84
C GLY A 17 -10.52 8.94 -7.96
N ALA A 18 -9.61 8.27 -8.69
CA ALA A 18 -9.53 6.81 -8.64
C ALA A 18 -9.08 6.35 -7.26
N ARG A 19 -9.67 5.25 -6.79
CA ARG A 19 -9.38 4.66 -5.48
C ARG A 19 -8.96 3.22 -5.68
N GLY A 20 -7.82 2.87 -5.09
CA GLY A 20 -7.27 1.53 -5.10
C GLY A 20 -7.11 1.02 -3.68
N VAL A 21 -7.37 -0.26 -3.47
CA VAL A 21 -7.11 -0.93 -2.19
C VAL A 21 -6.20 -2.12 -2.42
N TYR A 22 -5.29 -2.37 -1.48
CA TYR A 22 -4.42 -3.53 -1.52
C TYR A 22 -4.02 -3.94 -0.11
N SER A 23 -3.48 -5.15 0.04
CA SER A 23 -3.01 -5.65 1.33
C SER A 23 -1.52 -5.98 1.27
N VAL A 24 -0.79 -5.66 2.35
CA VAL A 24 0.60 -6.07 2.54
C VAL A 24 0.65 -7.05 3.71
N PHE A 25 1.27 -8.20 3.51
CA PHE A 25 1.42 -9.24 4.51
C PHE A 25 2.84 -9.22 5.06
N ALA A 26 2.95 -9.18 6.39
CA ALA A 26 4.23 -9.22 7.07
C ALA A 26 4.94 -10.57 6.80
N GLY A 27 6.24 -10.52 6.57
CA GLY A 27 7.07 -11.70 6.45
C GLY A 27 7.48 -12.27 7.81
N SER A 28 8.11 -13.44 7.76
CA SER A 28 8.53 -14.18 8.97
C SER A 28 9.73 -13.54 9.68
N GLU A 29 10.49 -12.69 8.99
CA GLU A 29 11.63 -11.96 9.55
C GLU A 29 11.24 -10.52 9.97
N PRO A 30 11.91 -9.92 10.97
CA PRO A 30 11.69 -8.52 11.32
C PRO A 30 11.85 -7.60 10.10
N GLN A 31 10.92 -6.66 9.92
CA GLN A 31 10.94 -5.70 8.80
C GLN A 31 10.89 -6.37 7.41
N SER A 32 10.40 -7.61 7.32
CA SER A 32 10.19 -8.32 6.06
C SER A 32 8.74 -8.25 5.58
N ILE A 33 8.56 -8.34 4.26
CA ILE A 33 7.26 -8.44 3.60
C ILE A 33 7.21 -9.81 2.96
N ASP A 34 6.18 -10.60 3.26
CA ASP A 34 5.96 -11.89 2.61
C ASP A 34 5.35 -11.69 1.23
N ARG A 35 4.24 -10.94 1.20
CA ARG A 35 3.42 -10.75 0.00
C ARG A 35 2.80 -9.36 -0.01
N VAL A 36 2.64 -8.83 -1.21
CA VAL A 36 1.77 -7.70 -1.47
C VAL A 36 0.71 -8.17 -2.45
N ASP A 37 -0.56 -8.00 -2.09
CA ASP A 37 -1.65 -8.28 -3.01
C ASP A 37 -1.69 -7.21 -4.11
N PRO A 38 -2.16 -7.56 -5.33
CA PRO A 38 -2.42 -6.58 -6.37
C PRO A 38 -3.43 -5.53 -5.90
N VAL A 39 -3.33 -4.35 -6.51
CA VAL A 39 -4.25 -3.26 -6.22
C VAL A 39 -5.57 -3.50 -6.92
N GLU A 40 -6.63 -3.58 -6.13
CA GLU A 40 -7.99 -3.60 -6.60
C GLU A 40 -8.48 -2.17 -6.76
N TRP A 41 -8.68 -1.76 -8.01
CA TRP A 41 -9.19 -0.44 -8.34
C TRP A 41 -10.71 -0.45 -8.41
N GLY A 42 -11.31 0.64 -7.94
CA GLY A 42 -12.72 0.93 -8.19
C GLY A 42 -13.01 1.16 -9.69
N PRO A 43 -14.25 1.58 -10.01
CA PRO A 43 -14.69 1.74 -11.41
C PRO A 43 -13.91 2.80 -12.19
N THR A 44 -13.30 3.76 -11.50
CA THR A 44 -12.47 4.80 -12.12
C THR A 44 -11.05 4.29 -12.31
N LYS A 45 -10.60 4.22 -13.57
CA LYS A 45 -9.21 3.86 -13.89
C LYS A 45 -8.27 5.00 -13.47
N PRO A 46 -7.18 4.72 -12.73
CA PRO A 46 -6.20 5.73 -12.36
C PRO A 46 -5.45 6.24 -13.59
N ILE A 47 -5.49 7.54 -13.83
CA ILE A 47 -4.71 8.22 -14.88
C ILE A 47 -3.72 9.24 -14.33
N GLY A 48 -3.90 9.68 -13.08
CA GLY A 48 -3.05 10.66 -12.41
C GLY A 48 -2.20 10.07 -11.29
N PRO A 49 -1.24 10.84 -10.75
CA PRO A 49 -0.44 10.42 -9.60
C PRO A 49 -1.28 10.25 -8.34
N VAL A 50 -0.73 9.52 -7.36
CA VAL A 50 -1.31 9.41 -6.01
C VAL A 50 -1.38 10.78 -5.36
N LYS A 51 -2.58 11.13 -4.93
CA LYS A 51 -2.87 12.32 -4.12
C LYS A 51 -2.66 12.04 -2.63
N GLN A 52 -3.03 10.85 -2.18
CA GLN A 52 -2.91 10.43 -0.79
C GLN A 52 -2.96 8.91 -0.66
N ALA A 53 -2.37 8.40 0.42
CA ALA A 53 -2.49 7.00 0.81
C ALA A 53 -2.85 6.89 2.29
N MET A 54 -3.56 5.83 2.64
CA MET A 54 -3.99 5.49 3.99
C MET A 54 -3.59 4.05 4.29
N PHE A 55 -3.06 3.81 5.48
CA PHE A 55 -2.64 2.50 5.94
C PHE A 55 -3.28 2.22 7.30
N SER A 56 -3.87 1.04 7.44
CA SER A 56 -4.36 0.53 8.72
C SER A 56 -3.77 -0.84 8.97
N VAL A 57 -3.34 -1.09 10.21
CA VAL A 57 -2.85 -2.41 10.60
C VAL A 57 -4.05 -3.26 11.01
N ILE A 58 -4.16 -4.44 10.44
CA ILE A 58 -5.16 -5.44 10.81
C ILE A 58 -4.41 -6.52 11.56
N ALA A 59 -4.66 -6.62 12.86
CA ALA A 59 -4.13 -7.65 13.73
C ALA A 59 -5.16 -8.77 13.93
N GLU A 60 -4.80 -9.84 14.65
CA GLU A 60 -5.68 -11.00 14.88
C GLU A 60 -7.04 -10.64 15.51
N MET A 61 -7.10 -9.57 16.31
CA MET A 61 -8.34 -9.11 16.96
C MET A 61 -9.14 -8.09 16.13
N GLY A 62 -8.72 -7.76 14.91
CA GLY A 62 -9.40 -6.84 14.01
C GLY A 62 -8.56 -5.66 13.55
N MET A 63 -9.22 -4.70 12.89
CA MET A 63 -8.59 -3.43 12.48
C MET A 63 -8.14 -2.64 13.71
N THR A 64 -6.89 -2.24 13.74
CA THR A 64 -6.44 -1.22 14.68
C THR A 64 -6.99 0.12 14.19
N GLU A 65 -7.56 0.93 15.08
CA GLU A 65 -8.02 2.30 14.76
C GLU A 65 -6.88 3.24 14.34
N GLN A 66 -5.65 2.72 14.21
CA GLN A 66 -4.48 3.44 13.74
C GLN A 66 -4.52 3.53 12.21
N ILE A 67 -5.00 4.67 11.72
CA ILE A 67 -4.92 5.05 10.31
C ILE A 67 -3.73 6.00 10.13
N ILE A 68 -2.70 5.54 9.44
CA ILE A 68 -1.61 6.39 8.99
C ILE A 68 -2.01 6.94 7.63
N ARG A 69 -2.28 8.25 7.55
CA ARG A 69 -2.53 8.96 6.29
C ARG A 69 -1.28 9.70 5.86
N ILE A 70 -0.92 9.56 4.60
CA ILE A 70 0.20 10.27 3.99
C ILE A 70 -0.23 10.97 2.71
N THR A 71 0.38 12.11 2.45
CA THR A 71 0.17 12.92 1.25
C THR A 71 0.87 12.32 0.04
N GLY A 72 0.53 12.77 -1.17
CA GLY A 72 1.17 12.33 -2.42
C GLY A 72 2.67 12.57 -2.46
N SER A 73 3.17 13.68 -1.88
CA SER A 73 4.60 13.96 -1.79
C SER A 73 5.32 12.96 -0.88
N GLU A 74 4.74 12.67 0.29
CA GLU A 74 5.26 11.67 1.22
C GLU A 74 5.18 10.24 0.67
N TRP A 75 4.17 9.95 -0.14
CA TRP A 75 4.03 8.68 -0.86
C TRP A 75 5.16 8.51 -1.87
N THR A 76 5.40 9.51 -2.72
CA THR A 76 6.51 9.51 -3.70
C THR A 76 7.86 9.34 -3.02
N ALA A 77 8.09 10.07 -1.91
CA ALA A 77 9.33 9.94 -1.14
C ALA A 77 9.51 8.51 -0.58
N ARG A 78 8.45 7.88 -0.09
CA ARG A 78 8.51 6.49 0.40
C ARG A 78 8.75 5.48 -0.72
N CYS A 79 8.16 5.65 -1.89
CA CYS A 79 8.44 4.80 -3.05
C CYS A 79 9.90 4.88 -3.50
N ALA A 80 10.54 6.05 -3.40
CA ALA A 80 11.96 6.20 -3.73
C ALA A 80 12.88 5.42 -2.76
N ILE A 81 12.45 5.26 -1.50
CA ILE A 81 13.21 4.61 -0.43
C ILE A 81 12.98 3.09 -0.42
N VAL A 82 11.74 2.62 -0.63
CA VAL A 82 11.36 1.21 -0.54
C VAL A 82 11.63 0.50 -1.88
N ARG A 83 12.91 0.15 -2.13
CA ARG A 83 13.35 -0.58 -3.34
C ARG A 83 13.22 -2.10 -3.22
N ARG A 84 12.07 -2.62 -2.76
CA ARG A 84 11.82 -4.08 -2.82
C ARG A 84 11.05 -4.42 -4.11
N PRO A 85 11.48 -5.44 -4.89
CA PRO A 85 10.85 -5.77 -6.17
C PRO A 85 9.35 -6.06 -6.07
N ALA A 86 8.91 -6.76 -5.02
CA ALA A 86 7.49 -7.07 -4.80
C ALA A 86 6.65 -5.82 -4.43
N PHE A 87 7.24 -4.89 -3.70
CA PHE A 87 6.59 -3.62 -3.36
C PHE A 87 6.45 -2.72 -4.59
N LEU A 88 7.50 -2.64 -5.42
CA LEU A 88 7.48 -1.90 -6.68
C LEU A 88 6.42 -2.44 -7.66
N GLN A 89 6.30 -3.76 -7.84
CA GLN A 89 5.28 -4.35 -8.73
C GLN A 89 3.84 -4.02 -8.29
N ALA A 90 3.58 -4.00 -6.99
CA ALA A 90 2.25 -3.65 -6.47
C ALA A 90 1.94 -2.16 -6.66
N ILE A 91 2.94 -1.27 -6.60
CA ILE A 91 2.77 0.18 -6.74
C ILE A 91 3.00 0.73 -8.15
N ASP A 92 3.56 -0.05 -9.08
CA ASP A 92 3.84 0.37 -10.46
C ASP A 92 2.53 0.71 -11.21
N GLY A 93 1.45 -0.01 -10.87
CA GLY A 93 0.10 0.29 -11.33
C GLY A 93 -0.54 1.54 -10.67
N ILE A 94 0.08 2.08 -9.63
CA ILE A 94 -0.40 3.21 -8.81
C ILE A 94 0.33 4.52 -9.16
N GLY A 95 1.31 4.49 -10.06
CA GLY A 95 2.03 5.70 -10.51
C GLY A 95 3.29 6.03 -9.71
N CYS A 96 3.84 5.08 -8.94
CA CYS A 96 5.21 5.19 -8.41
C CYS A 96 6.27 4.82 -9.45
N ARG A 97 6.19 5.43 -10.64
CA ARG A 97 7.30 5.37 -11.60
C ARG A 97 8.42 6.23 -11.03
N SER A 98 9.46 5.58 -10.53
CA SER A 98 10.75 6.21 -10.29
C SER A 98 11.22 6.81 -11.62
N GLY A 99 11.12 8.14 -11.73
CA GLY A 99 11.81 8.91 -12.77
C GLY A 99 13.31 8.88 -12.55
#